data_AF-A0A1Q9AXY9-F1
#
_entry.id   AF-A0A1Q9AXY9-F1
#
_cell.length_a   1.000
_cell.length_b   1.000
_cell.length_c   1.000
_cell.angle_alpha   90.00
_cell.angle_beta   90.00
_cell.angle_gamma   90.00
#
_symmetry.space_group_name_H-M   'P 1'
#
loop_
_entity.id
_entity.type
_entity.pdbx_description
1 polymer ?
#
loop_
_entity_poly.entity_id
_entity_poly.type
_entity_poly.pdbx_seq_one_letter_code
_entity_poly.pdbx_strand_id
1 'polypeptide(L)'
;MPRRLLGAAVALLALAGCQTSQEYQAAIDESLNARLEALNGLTIGQFTAQTGMLPADAYPVQGGRVFVFRTDPVMITLPATKVTPAITRTAQCQLLIQTKATDSRGTADSWKIVATQRAGACNNLPI
;
A
#
# COMPACT_ATOMS: atom_id res chain seq x y z
N MET A 1 0.99 45.30 29.73
CA MET A 1 0.60 44.66 28.45
C MET A 1 1.30 43.30 28.31
N PRO A 2 0.66 42.15 28.65
CA PRO A 2 1.15 40.87 28.09
C PRO A 2 0.05 39.88 27.64
N ARG A 3 -1.23 40.20 27.83
CA ARG A 3 -2.35 39.24 27.64
C ARG A 3 -2.64 38.84 26.18
N ARG A 4 -2.17 39.60 25.18
CA ARG A 4 -2.43 39.31 23.76
C ARG A 4 -1.45 38.31 23.11
N LEU A 5 -0.27 38.11 23.71
CA LEU A 5 0.76 37.20 23.18
C LEU A 5 0.48 35.72 23.48
N LEU A 6 -0.19 35.42 24.60
CA LEU A 6 -0.53 34.05 24.97
C LEU A 6 -1.57 33.40 24.04
N GLY A 7 -2.50 34.17 23.47
CA GLY A 7 -3.52 33.64 22.55
C GLY A 7 -2.95 33.17 21.21
N ALA A 8 -1.89 33.83 20.72
CA ALA A 8 -1.24 33.48 19.46
C ALA A 8 -0.42 32.19 19.55
N ALA A 9 0.23 31.95 20.70
CA ALA A 9 1.03 30.74 20.90
C ALA A 9 0.18 29.45 20.97
N VAL A 10 -1.02 29.53 21.57
CA VAL A 10 -1.95 28.40 21.65
C VAL A 10 -2.56 28.08 20.28
N ALA A 11 -2.81 29.09 19.44
CA ALA A 11 -3.29 28.89 18.07
C ALA A 11 -2.24 28.21 17.17
N LEU A 12 -0.95 28.55 17.32
CA LEU A 12 0.14 27.92 16.55
C LEU A 12 0.36 26.44 16.90
N LEU A 13 0.19 26.07 18.18
CA LEU A 13 0.28 24.66 18.62
C LEU A 13 -0.89 23.80 18.09
N ALA A 14 -2.07 24.38 17.89
CA ALA A 14 -3.22 23.67 17.33
C ALA A 14 -3.06 23.35 15.84
N LEU A 15 -2.31 24.14 15.06
CA LEU A 15 -2.02 23.85 13.65
C LEU A 15 -0.92 22.79 13.48
N ALA A 16 0.04 22.71 14.41
CA ALA A 16 1.11 21.72 14.34
C ALA A 16 0.62 20.27 14.55
N GLY A 17 -0.46 20.07 15.32
CA GLY A 17 -1.01 18.74 15.59
C GLY A 17 -1.71 18.07 14.38
N CYS A 18 -2.16 18.86 13.39
CA CYS A 18 -2.79 18.32 12.18
C CYS A 18 -1.78 17.83 11.12
N GLN A 19 -0.54 18.33 11.15
CA GLN A 19 0.49 17.98 10.16
C GLN A 19 1.08 16.59 10.43
N THR A 20 1.25 16.22 11.70
CA THR A 20 1.97 14.99 12.09
C THR A 20 1.33 13.71 11.55
N SER A 21 0.00 13.63 11.48
CA SER A 21 -0.68 12.41 10.98
C SER A 21 -0.54 12.24 9.47
N GLN A 22 -0.59 13.34 8.72
CA GLN A 22 -0.43 13.32 7.27
C GLN A 22 1.04 13.06 6.88
N GLU A 23 1.98 13.67 7.58
CA GLU A 23 3.42 13.44 7.41
C GLU A 23 3.80 11.99 7.72
N TYR A 24 3.22 11.40 8.76
CA TYR A 24 3.45 9.99 9.09
C TYR A 24 2.96 9.04 7.99
N GLN A 25 1.76 9.27 7.45
CA GLN A 25 1.25 8.46 6.33
C GLN A 25 2.09 8.67 5.06
N ALA A 26 2.49 9.91 4.77
CA ALA A 26 3.37 10.20 3.63
C ALA A 26 4.72 9.47 3.74
N ALA A 27 5.30 9.40 4.94
CA ALA A 27 6.55 8.66 5.18
C ALA A 27 6.38 7.13 4.96
N ILE A 28 5.26 6.55 5.43
CA ILE A 28 4.94 5.14 5.17
C ILE A 28 4.77 4.92 3.66
N ASP A 29 3.99 5.77 3.00
CA ASP A 29 3.69 5.67 1.58
C ASP A 29 4.96 5.75 0.73
N GLU A 30 5.86 6.67 1.07
CA GLU A 30 7.16 6.82 0.41
C GLU A 30 8.02 5.56 0.56
N SER A 31 8.12 5.01 1.78
CA SER A 31 8.90 3.80 2.04
C SER A 31 8.37 2.58 1.27
N LEU A 32 7.05 2.46 1.15
CA LEU A 32 6.39 1.42 0.37
C LEU A 32 6.63 1.61 -1.12
N ASN A 33 6.50 2.84 -1.62
CA ASN A 33 6.74 3.14 -3.02
C ASN A 33 8.19 2.80 -3.41
N ALA A 34 9.18 3.16 -2.58
CA ALA A 34 10.57 2.81 -2.82
C ALA A 34 10.81 1.28 -2.89
N ARG A 35 10.20 0.50 -1.97
CA ARG A 35 10.26 -0.97 -2.00
C ARG A 35 9.60 -1.55 -3.25
N LEU A 36 8.46 -0.99 -3.65
CA LEU A 36 7.75 -1.40 -4.87
C LEU A 36 8.54 -1.08 -6.13
N GLU A 37 9.19 0.08 -6.18
CA GLU A 37 10.05 0.46 -7.30
C GLU A 37 11.28 -0.45 -7.42
N ALA A 38 11.81 -0.94 -6.30
CA ALA A 38 12.90 -1.91 -6.29
C ALA A 38 12.53 -3.27 -6.93
N LEU A 39 11.23 -3.57 -7.06
CA LEU A 39 10.76 -4.77 -7.76
C LEU A 39 10.79 -4.62 -9.29
N ASN A 40 10.92 -3.39 -9.81
CA ASN A 40 10.95 -3.16 -11.24
C ASN A 40 12.14 -3.88 -11.86
N GLY A 41 11.87 -4.63 -12.92
CA GLY A 41 12.86 -5.42 -13.61
C GLY A 41 13.05 -6.86 -13.09
N LEU A 42 12.44 -7.23 -11.96
CA LEU A 42 12.34 -8.63 -11.55
C LEU A 42 11.34 -9.38 -12.44
N THR A 43 11.47 -10.71 -12.50
CA THR A 43 10.43 -11.57 -13.08
C THR A 43 9.33 -11.84 -12.05
N ILE A 44 8.13 -12.20 -12.50
CA ILE A 44 7.07 -12.67 -11.58
C ILE A 44 7.55 -13.90 -10.80
N GLY A 45 8.29 -14.81 -11.45
CA GLY A 45 8.91 -15.95 -10.76
C GLY A 45 9.79 -15.51 -9.59
N GLN A 46 10.70 -14.56 -9.81
CA GLN A 46 11.54 -13.98 -8.76
C GLN A 46 10.72 -13.30 -7.66
N PHE A 47 9.70 -12.52 -8.03
CA PHE A 47 8.82 -11.85 -7.06
C PHE A 47 8.12 -12.87 -6.16
N THR A 48 7.51 -13.91 -6.73
CA THR A 48 6.83 -14.96 -5.95
C THR A 48 7.80 -15.74 -5.06
N ALA A 49 9.03 -15.98 -5.52
CA ALA A 49 10.06 -16.65 -4.74
C ALA A 49 10.55 -15.80 -3.55
N GLN A 50 10.66 -14.47 -3.71
CA GLN A 50 11.10 -13.57 -2.65
C GLN A 50 10.00 -13.30 -1.60
N THR A 51 8.76 -13.12 -2.07
CA THR A 51 7.65 -12.67 -1.21
C THR A 51 6.78 -13.81 -0.69
N GLY A 52 6.86 -14.99 -1.31
CA GLY A 52 5.94 -16.10 -1.08
C GLY A 52 4.52 -15.83 -1.57
N MET A 53 4.25 -14.67 -2.18
CA MET A 53 2.92 -14.32 -2.67
C MET A 53 2.64 -15.00 -4.01
N LEU A 54 1.41 -15.46 -4.19
CA LEU A 54 0.91 -15.99 -5.46
C LEU A 54 -0.15 -15.04 -6.06
N PRO A 55 -0.23 -14.94 -7.39
CA PRO A 55 -1.23 -14.11 -8.03
C PRO A 55 -2.62 -14.71 -7.79
N ALA A 56 -3.54 -13.88 -7.32
CA ALA A 56 -4.96 -14.21 -7.19
C ALA A 56 -5.67 -14.18 -8.55
N ASP A 57 -5.18 -13.35 -9.47
CA ASP A 57 -5.71 -13.22 -10.83
C ASP A 57 -4.62 -12.70 -11.77
N ALA A 58 -4.80 -12.88 -13.08
CA ALA A 58 -3.95 -12.25 -14.09
C ALA A 58 -4.69 -12.04 -15.41
N TYR A 59 -4.69 -10.81 -15.91
CA TYR A 59 -5.40 -10.44 -17.15
C TYR A 59 -4.47 -9.76 -18.17
N PRO A 60 -4.67 -10.03 -19.47
CA PRO A 60 -3.84 -9.43 -20.52
C PRO A 60 -4.12 -7.93 -20.63
N VAL A 61 -3.07 -7.18 -20.96
CA VAL A 61 -3.15 -5.75 -21.32
C VAL A 61 -2.33 -5.51 -22.58
N GLN A 62 -2.47 -4.34 -23.21
CA GLN A 62 -1.72 -4.04 -24.42
C GLN A 62 -0.20 -4.14 -24.16
N GLY A 63 0.47 -5.05 -24.85
CA GLY A 63 1.91 -5.26 -24.72
C GLY A 63 2.37 -6.03 -23.48
N GLY A 64 1.45 -6.64 -22.71
CA GLY A 64 1.81 -7.29 -21.46
C GLY A 64 0.68 -7.99 -20.71
N ARG A 65 0.86 -8.12 -19.40
CA ARG A 65 -0.11 -8.73 -18.49
C ARG A 65 -0.07 -8.01 -17.15
N VAL A 66 -1.23 -7.88 -16.51
CA VAL A 66 -1.31 -7.43 -15.12
C VAL A 66 -1.58 -8.63 -14.24
N PHE A 67 -0.76 -8.80 -13.21
CA PHE A 67 -0.94 -9.80 -12.17
C PHE A 67 -1.51 -9.12 -10.93
N VAL A 68 -2.58 -9.69 -10.37
CA VAL A 68 -3.26 -9.19 -9.19
C VAL A 68 -2.84 -10.03 -8.00
N PHE A 69 -2.20 -9.42 -7.02
CA PHE A 69 -1.85 -10.03 -5.75
C PHE A 69 -2.71 -9.44 -4.65
N ARG A 70 -3.17 -10.28 -3.74
CA ARG A 70 -3.99 -9.86 -2.60
C ARG A 70 -3.41 -10.45 -1.32
N THR A 71 -3.31 -9.65 -0.28
CA THR A 71 -2.98 -10.14 1.06
C THR A 71 -4.22 -10.75 1.71
N ASP A 72 -4.03 -11.45 2.82
CA ASP A 72 -5.16 -11.79 3.68
C ASP A 72 -5.85 -10.52 4.20
N PRO A 73 -7.19 -10.57 4.37
CA PRO A 73 -7.94 -9.46 4.93
C PRO A 73 -7.60 -9.26 6.41
N VAL A 74 -7.38 -8.00 6.79
CA VAL A 74 -7.22 -7.58 8.19
C VAL A 74 -8.57 -7.08 8.70
N MET A 75 -9.02 -7.66 9.81
CA MET A 75 -10.27 -7.28 10.48
C MET A 75 -9.97 -6.34 11.64
N ILE A 76 -10.64 -5.18 11.65
CA ILE A 76 -10.54 -4.21 12.74
C ILE A 76 -11.91 -4.08 13.38
N THR A 77 -12.01 -4.47 14.65
CA THR A 77 -13.24 -4.35 15.44
C THR A 77 -13.09 -3.23 16.44
N LEU A 78 -13.95 -2.23 16.31
CA LEU A 78 -14.17 -1.20 17.33
C LEU A 78 -15.23 -1.73 18.30
N PRO A 79 -14.89 -1.95 19.59
CA PRO A 79 -15.84 -2.47 20.55
C PRO A 79 -16.97 -1.47 20.80
N ALA A 80 -18.11 -1.98 21.26
CA ALA A 80 -19.25 -1.13 21.61
C ALA A 80 -18.91 -0.19 22.77
N THR A 81 -19.45 1.02 22.72
CA THR A 81 -19.48 1.94 23.86
C THR A 81 -20.91 2.03 24.40
N LYS A 82 -21.14 2.83 25.44
CA LYS A 82 -22.49 3.08 25.98
C LYS A 82 -23.46 3.66 24.94
N VAL A 83 -22.96 4.32 23.90
CA VAL A 83 -23.77 5.07 22.92
C VAL A 83 -23.48 4.70 21.46
N THR A 84 -22.47 3.87 21.18
CA THR A 84 -22.15 3.41 19.81
C THR A 84 -22.06 1.89 19.76
N PRO A 85 -22.70 1.23 18.78
CA PRO A 85 -22.58 -0.21 18.61
C PRO A 85 -21.16 -0.61 18.21
N ALA A 86 -20.82 -1.88 18.40
CA ALA A 86 -19.58 -2.44 17.88
C ALA A 86 -19.62 -2.45 16.35
N ILE A 87 -18.52 -2.06 15.71
CA ILE A 87 -18.37 -2.07 14.25
C ILE A 87 -17.13 -2.86 13.90
N THR A 88 -17.26 -3.78 12.96
CA THR A 88 -16.13 -4.49 12.36
C THR A 88 -15.95 -4.04 10.92
N ARG A 89 -14.71 -3.75 10.53
CA ARG A 89 -14.33 -3.41 9.16
C ARG A 89 -13.27 -4.38 8.68
N THR A 90 -13.32 -4.67 7.38
CA THR A 90 -12.32 -5.47 6.69
C THR A 90 -11.49 -4.56 5.79
N ALA A 91 -10.18 -4.72 5.83
CA ALA A 91 -9.28 -4.05 4.90
C ALA A 91 -8.34 -5.08 4.26
N GLN A 92 -8.05 -4.92 2.97
CA GLN A 92 -7.16 -5.81 2.23
C GLN A 92 -6.21 -4.95 1.38
N CYS A 93 -4.97 -5.42 1.20
CA CYS A 93 -4.09 -4.86 0.20
C CYS A 93 -4.29 -5.59 -1.13
N GLN A 94 -4.46 -4.84 -2.21
CA GLN A 94 -4.38 -5.32 -3.57
C GLN A 94 -3.19 -4.68 -4.26
N LEU A 95 -2.29 -5.50 -4.78
CA LEU A 95 -1.14 -5.09 -5.58
C LEU A 95 -1.36 -5.52 -7.02
N LEU A 96 -1.34 -4.54 -7.92
CA LEU A 96 -1.41 -4.72 -9.37
C LEU A 96 0.00 -4.59 -9.93
N ILE A 97 0.56 -5.69 -10.41
CA ILE A 97 1.88 -5.72 -11.01
C ILE A 97 1.72 -5.77 -12.53
N GLN A 98 2.10 -4.69 -13.21
CA GLN A 98 2.14 -4.63 -14.65
C GLN A 98 3.44 -5.24 -15.15
N THR A 99 3.35 -6.08 -16.17
CA THR A 99 4.49 -6.82 -16.70
C THR A 99 4.55 -6.75 -18.21
N LYS A 100 5.75 -6.95 -18.74
CA LYS A 100 6.02 -7.14 -20.17
C LYS A 100 6.64 -8.53 -20.38
N ALA A 101 6.28 -9.17 -21.49
CA ALA A 101 6.90 -10.44 -21.87
C ALA A 101 8.39 -10.26 -22.18
N THR A 102 9.23 -11.14 -21.64
CA THR A 102 10.66 -11.26 -21.97
C THR A 102 10.94 -12.38 -22.95
N ASP A 103 10.10 -13.41 -22.98
CA ASP A 103 10.15 -14.52 -23.91
C ASP A 103 8.74 -15.07 -24.23
N SER A 104 8.68 -16.08 -25.11
CA SER A 104 7.43 -16.69 -25.59
C SER A 104 6.98 -17.93 -24.80
N ARG A 105 7.67 -18.31 -23.71
CA ARG A 105 7.39 -19.56 -22.97
C ARG A 105 6.14 -19.46 -22.09
N GLY A 106 5.72 -18.23 -21.73
CA GLY A 106 4.51 -17.99 -20.95
C GLY A 106 4.59 -18.40 -19.47
N THR A 107 5.77 -18.72 -18.97
CA THR A 107 6.03 -19.09 -17.56
C THR A 107 6.12 -17.87 -16.65
N ALA A 108 6.16 -18.04 -15.33
CA ALA A 108 6.32 -16.92 -14.40
C ALA A 108 7.62 -16.11 -14.63
N ASP A 109 8.67 -16.75 -15.14
CA ASP A 109 9.94 -16.09 -15.48
C ASP A 109 9.89 -15.32 -16.81
N SER A 110 8.87 -15.57 -17.63
CA SER A 110 8.66 -14.91 -18.91
C SER A 110 8.06 -13.50 -18.78
N TRP A 111 7.70 -13.06 -17.57
CA TRP A 111 7.01 -11.80 -17.31
C TRP A 111 7.85 -10.92 -16.40
N LYS A 112 8.38 -9.82 -16.96
CA LYS A 112 9.20 -8.85 -16.23
C LYS A 112 8.36 -7.68 -15.74
N ILE A 113 8.52 -7.32 -14.48
CA ILE A 113 7.80 -6.22 -13.83
C ILE A 113 8.26 -4.90 -14.43
N VAL A 114 7.31 -4.08 -14.85
CA VAL A 114 7.55 -2.74 -15.42
C VAL A 114 6.91 -1.62 -14.60
N ALA A 115 5.85 -1.93 -13.86
CA ALA A 115 5.20 -1.00 -12.96
C ALA A 115 4.41 -1.75 -11.89
N THR A 116 4.20 -1.09 -10.76
CA THR A 116 3.42 -1.60 -9.65
C THR A 116 2.42 -0.55 -9.21
N GLN A 117 1.19 -0.94 -8.92
CA GLN A 117 0.16 -0.08 -8.35
C GLN A 117 -0.47 -0.78 -7.16
N ARG A 118 -0.84 -0.03 -6.13
CA ARG A 118 -1.46 -0.58 -4.92
C ARG A 118 -2.81 0.08 -4.63
N ALA A 119 -3.69 -0.68 -3.99
CA ALA A 119 -4.97 -0.20 -3.49
C ALA A 119 -5.30 -0.87 -2.14
N GLY A 120 -5.94 -0.12 -1.25
CA GLY A 120 -6.34 -0.61 0.08
C GLY A 120 -5.22 -0.56 1.12
N ALA A 121 -5.29 -1.45 2.11
CA ALA A 121 -4.44 -1.40 3.31
C ALA A 121 -3.12 -2.15 3.13
N CYS A 122 -2.15 -1.50 2.48
CA CYS A 122 -0.87 -2.12 2.07
C CYS A 122 0.31 -1.93 3.04
N ASN A 123 0.07 -1.41 4.24
CA ASN A 123 1.13 -1.11 5.22
C ASN A 123 1.96 -2.34 5.62
N ASN A 124 1.37 -3.53 5.56
CA ASN A 124 2.01 -4.79 5.94
C ASN A 124 2.31 -5.70 4.74
N LEU A 125 2.50 -5.12 3.54
CA LEU A 125 2.85 -5.91 2.36
C LEU A 125 4.23 -6.59 2.57
N PRO A 126 4.36 -7.92 2.37
CA PRO A 126 5.58 -8.68 2.62
C PRO A 126 6.58 -8.55 1.45
N ILE A 127 7.06 -7.32 1.22
CA ILE A 127 8.05 -6.96 0.19
C ILE A 127 9.29 -6.28 0.79
#